data_AF-A0A645C069-F1
#
_entry.id   AF-A0A645C069-F1
#
_cell.length_a   1.000
_cell.length_b   1.000
_cell.length_c   1.000
_cell.angle_alpha   90.00
_cell.angle_beta   90.00
_cell.angle_gamma   90.00
#
_symmetry.space_group_name_H-M   'P 1'
#
loop_
_entity.id
_entity.type
_entity.pdbx_description
1 polymer ?
#
loop_
_entity_poly.entity_id
_entity_poly.type
_entity_poly.pdbx_seq_one_letter_code
_entity_poly.pdbx_strand_id
1 'polypeptide(L)'
;MRQYKKYKLAAGKTAKSILISCGARLAPFDIKELRELTAYDELELDTLGDKKTALFIIISDTDDTFNFLVSMAYTQLFNLLCDKADDVYGGRLPVHVRCLIDEAANIGQIPKLEKLMATIRSREISACLVLQAQSQLKALYKDNADTIIGNCDSMIFLGGKEKTTLKDLSETLGKETIDMFNTSDTRGAQRSYGLNYQKLGKELMSMDELAVMDGGKCILQLRGVRPFLSEKYDITKHPQYKYLSDFDKRNTFDIEKYLSTKLKPKPDEVYDVYEIDLTEDTETA
;
A
#
# COMPACT_ATOMS: atom_id res chain seq x y z
N MET A 1 2.58 -0.43 35.41
CA MET A 1 1.91 -1.65 35.98
C MET A 1 0.54 -1.39 36.67
N ARG A 2 -0.29 -0.42 36.25
CA ARG A 2 -1.63 -0.19 36.84
C ARG A 2 -2.70 -1.18 36.37
N GLN A 3 -2.62 -1.65 35.12
CA GLN A 3 -3.64 -2.53 34.53
C GLN A 3 -3.54 -3.99 35.04
N TYR A 4 -2.34 -4.47 35.34
CA TYR A 4 -2.14 -5.81 35.93
C TYR A 4 -2.81 -5.94 37.31
N LYS A 5 -2.78 -4.87 38.11
CA LYS A 5 -3.51 -4.83 39.39
C LYS A 5 -5.02 -4.92 39.20
N LYS A 6 -5.59 -4.31 38.15
CA LYS A 6 -7.01 -4.43 37.82
C LYS A 6 -7.37 -5.84 37.34
N TYR A 7 -6.52 -6.46 36.53
CA TYR A 7 -6.69 -7.86 36.13
C TYR A 7 -6.77 -8.80 37.35
N LYS A 8 -5.91 -8.60 38.37
CA LYS A 8 -5.93 -9.39 39.61
C LYS A 8 -7.23 -9.27 40.42
N LEU A 9 -8.05 -8.25 40.18
CA LEU A 9 -9.37 -8.08 40.82
C LEU A 9 -10.49 -8.81 40.09
N ALA A 10 -10.25 -9.33 38.88
CA ALA A 10 -11.24 -10.06 38.12
C ALA A 10 -11.55 -11.42 38.78
N ALA A 11 -12.82 -11.83 38.74
CA ALA A 11 -13.24 -13.15 39.22
C ALA A 11 -12.51 -14.28 38.48
N GLY A 12 -12.27 -15.42 39.15
CA GLY A 12 -11.40 -16.50 38.63
C GLY A 12 -11.77 -17.01 37.23
N LYS A 13 -13.07 -17.12 36.90
CA LYS A 13 -13.53 -17.49 35.54
C LYS A 13 -13.18 -16.41 34.50
N THR A 14 -13.41 -15.14 34.83
CA THR A 14 -13.09 -13.99 33.97
C THR A 14 -11.59 -13.84 33.76
N ALA A 15 -10.80 -13.98 34.83
CA ALA A 15 -9.34 -13.93 34.76
C ALA A 15 -8.78 -15.01 33.82
N LYS A 16 -9.28 -16.25 33.91
CA LYS A 16 -8.89 -17.34 32.98
C LYS A 16 -9.28 -17.02 31.54
N SER A 17 -10.48 -16.49 31.29
CA SER A 17 -10.91 -16.09 29.95
C SER A 17 -10.01 -14.99 29.36
N ILE A 18 -9.61 -14.00 30.18
CA ILE A 18 -8.65 -12.96 29.76
C ILE A 18 -7.29 -13.57 29.40
N LEU A 19 -6.77 -14.49 30.22
CA LEU A 19 -5.49 -15.16 29.93
C LEU A 19 -5.54 -15.98 28.65
N ILE A 20 -6.61 -16.73 28.41
CA ILE A 20 -6.79 -17.51 27.17
C ILE A 20 -6.82 -16.57 25.95
N SER A 21 -7.57 -15.47 26.03
CA SER A 21 -7.61 -14.48 24.94
C SER A 21 -6.26 -13.79 24.72
N CYS A 22 -5.53 -13.50 25.79
CA CYS A 22 -4.18 -12.93 25.72
C CYS A 22 -3.20 -13.92 25.06
N GLY A 23 -3.21 -15.18 25.50
CA GLY A 23 -2.40 -16.25 24.93
C GLY A 23 -2.66 -16.45 23.44
N ALA A 24 -3.93 -16.49 23.02
CA ALA A 24 -4.28 -16.60 21.60
C ALA A 24 -3.75 -15.44 20.74
N ARG A 25 -3.70 -14.22 21.29
CA ARG A 25 -3.15 -13.05 20.59
C ARG A 25 -1.62 -13.00 20.58
N LEU A 26 -0.99 -13.62 21.58
CA LEU A 26 0.47 -13.69 21.70
C LEU A 26 1.06 -14.94 21.03
N ALA A 27 0.23 -15.92 20.67
CA ALA A 27 0.65 -17.17 20.04
C ALA A 27 1.58 -17.01 18.83
N PRO A 28 1.42 -16.01 17.94
CA PRO A 28 2.39 -15.81 16.85
C PRO A 28 3.83 -15.58 17.35
N PHE A 29 4.02 -14.93 18.51
CA PHE A 29 5.34 -14.64 19.10
C PHE A 29 6.00 -15.88 19.75
N ASP A 30 5.28 -17.01 19.81
CA ASP A 30 5.89 -18.28 20.21
C ASP A 30 6.81 -18.83 19.11
N ILE A 31 6.62 -18.40 17.85
CA ILE A 31 7.50 -18.73 16.73
C ILE A 31 8.87 -18.08 16.95
N LYS A 32 9.94 -18.89 16.87
CA LYS A 32 11.31 -18.48 17.21
C LYS A 32 11.76 -17.31 16.32
N GLU A 33 11.52 -17.42 15.03
CA GLU A 33 11.89 -16.43 14.01
C GLU A 33 11.21 -15.09 14.30
N LEU A 34 9.93 -15.11 14.69
CA LEU A 34 9.23 -13.87 15.04
C LEU A 34 9.74 -13.27 16.35
N ARG A 35 10.04 -14.12 17.33
CA ARG A 35 10.59 -13.67 18.61
C ARG A 35 11.95 -13.01 18.42
N GLU A 36 12.80 -13.59 17.58
CA GLU A 36 14.10 -13.02 17.22
C GLU A 36 13.93 -11.67 16.51
N LEU A 37 13.04 -11.59 15.52
CA LEU A 37 12.72 -10.36 14.80
C LEU A 37 12.23 -9.23 15.73
N THR A 38 11.54 -9.57 16.81
CA THR A 38 10.92 -8.61 17.73
C THR A 38 11.67 -8.43 19.05
N ALA A 39 12.82 -9.10 19.22
CA ALA A 39 13.61 -9.05 20.45
C ALA A 39 14.32 -7.71 20.64
N TYR A 40 14.82 -7.11 19.54
CA TYR A 40 15.56 -5.86 19.54
C TYR A 40 15.08 -4.94 18.42
N ASP A 41 15.12 -3.64 18.65
CA ASP A 41 14.81 -2.64 17.64
C ASP A 41 16.09 -2.14 16.97
N GLU A 42 16.23 -2.43 15.68
CA GLU A 42 17.36 -2.02 14.83
C GLU A 42 16.88 -1.22 13.61
N LEU A 43 15.57 -0.94 13.50
CA LEU A 43 14.99 -0.34 12.29
C LEU A 43 15.23 1.18 12.20
N GLU A 44 15.55 1.83 13.33
CA GLU A 44 15.75 3.28 13.42
C GLU A 44 14.62 4.07 12.74
N LEU A 45 13.35 3.65 12.94
CA LEU A 45 12.20 4.16 12.18
C LEU A 45 12.01 5.68 12.29
N ASP A 46 12.42 6.26 13.42
CA ASP A 46 12.38 7.69 13.68
C ASP A 46 13.41 8.47 12.84
N THR A 47 14.48 7.82 12.36
CA THR A 47 15.58 8.49 11.62
C THR A 47 15.32 8.64 10.12
N LEU A 48 14.25 8.04 9.59
CA LEU A 48 13.91 8.11 8.16
C LEU A 48 13.68 9.55 7.68
N GLY A 49 13.25 10.44 8.59
CA GLY A 49 13.07 11.86 8.32
C GLY A 49 14.32 12.72 8.47
N ASP A 50 15.41 12.19 9.05
CA ASP A 50 16.61 12.96 9.40
C ASP A 50 17.63 12.95 8.27
N LYS A 51 17.79 11.78 7.64
CA LYS A 51 18.77 11.49 6.58
C LYS A 51 18.09 10.71 5.45
N LYS A 52 18.69 10.73 4.25
CA LYS A 52 18.17 9.95 3.13
C LYS A 52 18.31 8.46 3.43
N THR A 53 17.19 7.80 3.68
CA THR A 53 17.11 6.38 4.03
C THR A 53 16.07 5.70 3.14
N ALA A 54 16.32 4.45 2.76
CA ALA A 54 15.35 3.59 2.07
C ALA A 54 15.06 2.39 2.96
N LEU A 55 13.78 2.19 3.30
CA LEU A 55 13.29 1.05 4.08
C LEU A 55 12.43 0.18 3.16
N PHE A 56 12.73 -1.11 3.10
CA PHE A 56 11.97 -2.09 2.34
C PHE A 56 11.28 -3.04 3.32
N ILE A 57 9.96 -3.17 3.19
CA ILE A 57 9.17 -4.16 3.92
C ILE A 57 8.67 -5.15 2.88
N ILE A 58 9.17 -6.38 2.96
CA ILE A 58 8.85 -7.45 2.02
C ILE A 58 7.89 -8.41 2.71
N ILE A 59 6.71 -8.57 2.14
CA ILE A 59 5.67 -9.48 2.62
C ILE A 59 5.44 -10.59 1.61
N SER A 60 4.97 -11.73 2.11
CA SER A 60 4.44 -12.79 1.26
C SER A 60 3.11 -12.33 0.65
N ASP A 61 2.91 -12.62 -0.62
CA ASP A 61 1.64 -12.45 -1.33
C ASP A 61 0.64 -13.57 -1.02
N THR A 62 1.14 -14.72 -0.55
CA THR A 62 0.36 -15.94 -0.30
C THR A 62 0.04 -16.19 1.17
N ASP A 63 0.84 -15.65 2.09
CA ASP A 63 0.73 -15.92 3.53
C ASP A 63 0.45 -14.63 4.31
N ASP A 64 -0.75 -14.55 4.89
CA ASP A 64 -1.23 -13.39 5.64
C ASP A 64 -0.92 -13.45 7.14
N THR A 65 -0.31 -14.55 7.61
CA THR A 65 -0.06 -14.83 9.04
C THR A 65 0.68 -13.70 9.74
N PHE A 66 1.61 -13.04 9.06
CA PHE A 66 2.50 -12.02 9.62
C PHE A 66 2.15 -10.58 9.24
N ASN A 67 1.06 -10.35 8.51
CA ASN A 67 0.68 -9.01 8.04
C ASN A 67 0.44 -8.02 9.19
N PHE A 68 0.04 -8.50 10.37
CA PHE A 68 -0.13 -7.67 11.56
C PHE A 68 1.16 -6.97 12.00
N LEU A 69 2.34 -7.55 11.75
CA LEU A 69 3.62 -6.94 12.09
C LEU A 69 3.92 -5.77 11.19
N VAL A 70 3.61 -5.89 9.90
CA VAL A 70 3.79 -4.80 8.94
C VAL A 70 2.82 -3.66 9.23
N SER A 71 1.56 -3.97 9.52
CA SER A 71 0.60 -2.97 9.99
C SER A 71 1.08 -2.26 11.27
N MET A 72 1.65 -3.01 12.22
CA MET A 72 2.24 -2.45 13.43
C MET A 72 3.46 -1.56 13.11
N ALA A 73 4.36 -2.01 12.24
CA ALA A 73 5.54 -1.26 11.82
C ALA A 73 5.16 0.07 11.16
N TYR A 74 4.18 0.08 10.25
CA TYR A 74 3.66 1.32 9.66
C TYR A 74 3.04 2.24 10.70
N THR A 75 2.27 1.70 11.65
CA THR A 75 1.66 2.49 12.72
C THR A 75 2.73 3.16 13.58
N GLN A 76 3.79 2.43 13.95
CA GLN A 76 4.90 2.99 14.70
C GLN A 76 5.69 4.00 13.89
N LEU A 77 5.98 3.70 12.63
CA LEU A 77 6.66 4.61 11.71
C LEU A 77 5.93 5.95 11.62
N PHE A 78 4.62 5.95 11.35
CA PHE A 78 3.87 7.21 11.26
C PHE A 78 3.82 7.98 12.57
N ASN A 79 3.63 7.30 13.71
CA ASN A 79 3.60 7.97 15.01
C ASN A 79 4.96 8.59 15.36
N LEU A 80 6.05 7.81 15.25
CA LEU A 80 7.41 8.27 15.55
C LEU A 80 7.81 9.44 14.67
N LEU A 81 7.54 9.36 13.37
CA LEU A 81 7.82 10.46 12.45
C LEU A 81 6.97 11.71 12.75
N CYS A 82 5.71 11.54 13.16
CA CYS A 82 4.89 12.67 13.54
C CYS A 82 5.38 13.35 14.83
N ASP A 83 5.68 12.55 15.85
CA ASP A 83 6.20 13.04 17.14
C ASP A 83 7.53 13.76 16.93
N LYS A 84 8.42 13.19 16.10
CA LYS A 84 9.71 13.81 15.78
C LYS A 84 9.57 15.10 14.99
N ALA A 85 8.64 15.15 14.03
CA ALA A 85 8.34 16.37 13.30
C ALA A 85 7.90 17.48 14.27
N ASP A 86 6.98 17.18 15.19
CA ASP A 86 6.37 18.15 16.09
C ASP A 86 7.35 18.58 17.21
N ASP A 87 8.01 17.63 17.89
CA ASP A 87 8.80 17.88 19.09
C ASP A 87 10.24 18.35 18.80
N VAL A 88 10.84 17.89 17.69
CA VAL A 88 12.26 18.16 17.36
C VAL A 88 12.39 19.24 16.28
N TYR A 89 11.58 19.17 15.22
CA TYR A 89 11.73 20.01 14.03
C TYR A 89 10.68 21.12 13.90
N GLY A 90 9.82 21.32 14.90
CA GLY A 90 8.84 22.42 14.91
C GLY A 90 7.72 22.27 13.89
N GLY A 91 7.38 21.03 13.54
CA GLY A 91 6.21 20.64 12.75
C GLY A 91 6.49 20.02 11.38
N ARG A 92 7.76 19.97 10.92
CA ARG A 92 8.12 19.41 9.59
C ARG A 92 9.45 18.66 9.63
N LEU A 93 9.49 17.46 9.07
CA LEU A 93 10.75 16.72 8.91
C LEU A 93 11.69 17.41 7.90
N PRO A 94 13.01 17.35 8.12
CA PRO A 94 13.99 17.96 7.20
C PRO A 94 14.09 17.20 5.87
N VAL A 95 13.87 15.88 5.87
CA VAL A 95 13.80 15.06 4.65
C VAL A 95 12.38 14.52 4.48
N HIS A 96 11.81 14.70 3.29
CA HIS A 96 10.48 14.21 2.97
C HIS A 96 10.43 12.67 2.99
N VAL A 97 9.55 12.11 3.82
CA VAL A 97 9.35 10.66 3.89
C VAL A 97 8.16 10.26 3.04
N ARG A 98 8.42 9.49 1.98
CA ARG A 98 7.38 8.97 1.09
C ARG A 98 7.22 7.47 1.27
N CYS A 99 6.07 7.06 1.79
CA CYS A 99 5.67 5.66 1.90
C CYS A 99 5.04 5.21 0.58
N LEU A 100 5.70 4.30 -0.13
CA LEU A 100 5.15 3.61 -1.30
C LEU A 100 4.57 2.28 -0.83
N ILE A 101 3.25 2.23 -0.71
CA ILE A 101 2.54 1.08 -0.19
C ILE A 101 2.01 0.30 -1.40
N ASP A 102 2.87 -0.55 -1.94
CA ASP A 102 2.48 -1.50 -2.99
C ASP A 102 1.47 -2.49 -2.40
N GLU A 103 0.36 -2.64 -3.10
CA GLU A 103 -0.78 -3.47 -2.68
C GLU A 103 -1.22 -3.27 -1.21
N ALA A 104 -1.73 -2.09 -0.90
CA ALA A 104 -2.14 -1.72 0.47
C ALA A 104 -3.19 -2.67 1.09
N ALA A 105 -3.90 -3.45 0.26
CA ALA A 105 -4.84 -4.46 0.71
C ALA A 105 -4.15 -5.66 1.39
N ASN A 106 -2.95 -6.05 0.95
CA ASN A 106 -2.24 -7.21 1.50
C ASN A 106 -1.69 -6.95 2.90
N ILE A 107 -1.32 -5.72 3.23
CA ILE A 107 -0.87 -5.38 4.60
C ILE A 107 -1.98 -5.56 5.64
N GLY A 108 -3.24 -5.52 5.20
CA GLY A 108 -4.41 -5.51 6.07
C GLY A 108 -4.72 -4.10 6.60
N GLN A 109 -5.32 -4.04 7.79
CA GLN A 109 -5.77 -2.77 8.35
C GLN A 109 -4.65 -2.09 9.15
N ILE A 110 -4.23 -0.91 8.71
CA ILE A 110 -3.38 0.01 9.49
C ILE A 110 -4.30 0.81 10.43
N PRO A 111 -4.15 0.69 11.76
CA PRO A 111 -4.94 1.44 12.72
C PRO A 111 -4.95 2.95 12.45
N LYS A 112 -6.15 3.54 12.39
CA LYS A 112 -6.38 4.99 12.25
C LYS A 112 -5.76 5.61 10.99
N LEU A 113 -5.60 4.82 9.93
CA LEU A 113 -5.05 5.31 8.66
C LEU A 113 -5.79 6.56 8.15
N GLU A 114 -7.11 6.63 8.31
CA GLU A 114 -7.92 7.78 7.90
C GLU A 114 -7.51 9.09 8.59
N LYS A 115 -7.08 9.02 9.85
CA LYS A 115 -6.59 10.18 10.61
C LYS A 115 -5.16 10.52 10.21
N LEU A 116 -4.32 9.50 10.03
CA LEU A 116 -2.93 9.67 9.61
C LEU A 116 -2.88 10.36 8.24
N MET A 117 -3.65 9.90 7.25
CA MET A 117 -3.69 10.50 5.91
C MET A 117 -4.06 11.99 5.93
N ALA A 118 -4.88 12.42 6.90
CA ALA A 118 -5.23 13.83 7.06
C ALA A 118 -4.13 14.69 7.71
N THR A 119 -3.27 14.11 8.56
CA THR A 119 -2.32 14.86 9.40
C THR A 119 -0.87 14.80 8.91
N ILE A 120 -0.48 13.76 8.17
CA ILE A 120 0.92 13.52 7.76
C ILE A 120 1.44 14.59 6.79
N ARG A 121 0.57 15.16 5.95
CA ARG A 121 0.95 16.13 4.91
C ARG A 121 1.68 17.34 5.48
N SER A 122 1.22 17.89 6.59
CA SER A 122 1.83 19.10 7.18
C SER A 122 3.23 18.85 7.76
N ARG A 123 3.60 17.57 7.94
CA ARG A 123 4.83 17.10 8.58
C ARG A 123 5.90 16.63 7.59
N GLU A 124 5.72 16.91 6.29
CA GLU A 124 6.58 16.41 5.21
C GLU A 124 6.60 14.88 5.08
N ILE A 125 5.43 14.26 5.30
CA ILE A 125 5.22 12.83 5.11
C ILE A 125 4.13 12.63 4.07
N SER A 126 4.35 11.73 3.12
CA SER A 126 3.35 11.33 2.11
C SER A 126 3.19 9.82 2.03
N ALA A 127 1.99 9.38 1.64
CA ALA A 127 1.69 7.98 1.39
C ALA A 127 1.08 7.82 -0.01
N CYS A 128 1.54 6.82 -0.74
CA CYS A 128 1.01 6.43 -2.04
C CYS A 128 0.48 5.01 -1.91
N LEU A 129 -0.84 4.87 -1.92
CA LEU A 129 -1.53 3.59 -1.80
C LEU A 129 -1.77 3.04 -3.21
N VAL A 130 -1.19 1.88 -3.52
CA VAL A 130 -1.48 1.15 -4.75
C VAL A 130 -2.53 0.09 -4.42
N LEU A 131 -3.60 0.07 -5.22
CA LEU A 131 -4.76 -0.80 -5.02
C LEU A 131 -5.12 -1.44 -6.36
N GLN A 132 -5.47 -2.73 -6.36
CA GLN A 132 -6.02 -3.37 -7.56
C GLN A 132 -7.47 -2.93 -7.78
N ALA A 133 -8.23 -2.76 -6.70
CA ALA A 133 -9.60 -2.29 -6.73
C ALA A 133 -9.93 -1.46 -5.48
N GLN A 134 -10.75 -0.42 -5.63
CA GLN A 134 -11.22 0.37 -4.48
C GLN A 134 -12.07 -0.47 -3.51
N SER A 135 -12.70 -1.54 -4.00
CA SER A 135 -13.47 -2.48 -3.18
C SER A 135 -12.62 -3.17 -2.11
N GLN A 136 -11.32 -3.42 -2.36
CA GLN A 136 -10.42 -3.98 -1.36
C GLN A 136 -10.23 -3.02 -0.17
N LEU A 137 -10.08 -1.73 -0.45
CA LEU A 137 -10.00 -0.70 0.59
C LEU A 137 -11.31 -0.60 1.37
N LYS A 138 -12.46 -0.63 0.68
CA LYS A 138 -13.79 -0.65 1.31
C LYS A 138 -14.01 -1.88 2.19
N ALA A 139 -13.51 -3.06 1.79
CA ALA A 139 -13.60 -4.27 2.61
C ALA A 139 -12.82 -4.16 3.93
N LEU A 140 -11.63 -3.54 3.89
CA LEU A 140 -10.76 -3.39 5.07
C LEU A 140 -11.19 -2.25 6.00
N TYR A 141 -11.54 -1.09 5.43
CA TYR A 141 -11.77 0.15 6.19
C TYR A 141 -13.24 0.55 6.30
N LYS A 142 -14.15 -0.14 5.59
CA LYS A 142 -15.60 0.16 5.60
C LYS A 142 -15.86 1.64 5.30
N ASP A 143 -16.61 2.32 6.16
CA ASP A 143 -16.96 3.74 6.04
C ASP A 143 -15.73 4.67 6.03
N ASN A 144 -14.58 4.22 6.60
CA ASN A 144 -13.36 5.02 6.59
C ASN A 144 -12.64 5.01 5.23
N ALA A 145 -12.98 4.10 4.32
CA ALA A 145 -12.33 4.01 3.00
C ALA A 145 -12.53 5.27 2.17
N ASP A 146 -13.75 5.82 2.16
CA ASP A 146 -14.06 7.06 1.43
C ASP A 146 -13.31 8.26 2.03
N THR A 147 -13.07 8.26 3.35
CA THR A 147 -12.26 9.29 4.01
C THR A 147 -10.79 9.17 3.62
N ILE A 148 -10.25 7.94 3.51
CA ILE A 148 -8.87 7.72 3.07
C ILE A 148 -8.70 8.22 1.63
N ILE A 149 -9.59 7.82 0.71
CA ILE A 149 -9.57 8.26 -0.69
C ILE A 149 -9.72 9.78 -0.78
N GLY A 150 -10.62 10.37 0.00
CA GLY A 150 -10.84 11.82 0.01
C GLY A 150 -9.65 12.65 0.52
N ASN A 151 -8.74 12.05 1.30
CA ASN A 151 -7.51 12.70 1.74
C ASN A 151 -6.35 12.56 0.73
N CYS A 152 -6.49 11.72 -0.30
CA CYS A 152 -5.51 11.62 -1.38
C CYS A 152 -5.67 12.78 -2.36
N ASP A 153 -4.67 13.67 -2.44
CA ASP A 153 -4.69 14.81 -3.38
C ASP A 153 -4.62 14.39 -4.86
N SER A 154 -4.22 13.15 -5.15
CA SER A 154 -4.01 12.66 -6.50
C SER A 154 -4.51 11.23 -6.64
N MET A 155 -5.16 10.94 -7.77
CA MET A 155 -5.61 9.60 -8.14
C MET A 155 -5.09 9.27 -9.54
N ILE A 156 -4.48 8.10 -9.68
CA ILE A 156 -4.02 7.57 -10.97
C ILE A 156 -4.78 6.27 -11.23
N PHE A 157 -5.53 6.24 -12.32
CA PHE A 157 -6.18 5.03 -12.81
C PHE A 157 -5.34 4.43 -13.96
N LEU A 158 -4.86 3.21 -13.77
CA LEU A 158 -3.99 2.50 -14.72
C LEU A 158 -4.71 1.46 -15.59
N GLY A 159 -6.04 1.39 -15.48
CA GLY A 159 -6.88 0.35 -16.06
C GLY A 159 -7.44 -0.58 -14.98
N GLY A 160 -8.59 -1.19 -15.27
CA GLY A 160 -9.28 -2.08 -14.33
C GLY A 160 -10.64 -2.52 -14.86
N LYS A 161 -11.19 -3.57 -14.26
CA LYS A 161 -12.50 -4.15 -14.64
C LYS A 161 -13.56 -4.01 -13.56
N GLU A 162 -13.19 -3.43 -12.42
CA GLU A 162 -14.06 -3.39 -11.24
C GLU A 162 -15.15 -2.33 -11.41
N LYS A 163 -16.41 -2.78 -11.38
CA LYS A 163 -17.57 -1.98 -11.80
C LYS A 163 -17.78 -0.72 -10.96
N THR A 164 -17.53 -0.77 -9.65
CA THR A 164 -17.72 0.41 -8.79
C THR A 164 -16.66 1.47 -9.04
N THR A 165 -15.38 1.09 -9.13
CA THR A 165 -14.27 1.98 -9.50
C THR A 165 -14.50 2.64 -10.85
N LEU A 166 -14.94 1.86 -11.86
CA LEU A 166 -15.24 2.40 -13.20
C LEU A 166 -16.40 3.39 -13.19
N LYS A 167 -17.42 3.12 -12.38
CA LYS A 167 -18.57 4.01 -12.22
C LYS A 167 -18.16 5.32 -11.55
N ASP A 168 -17.45 5.22 -10.42
CA ASP A 168 -16.96 6.38 -9.67
C ASP A 168 -16.03 7.25 -10.54
N LEU A 169 -15.21 6.62 -11.39
CA LEU A 169 -14.35 7.30 -12.35
C LEU A 169 -15.13 7.98 -13.48
N SER A 170 -16.12 7.32 -14.08
CA SER A 170 -16.99 7.93 -15.11
C SER A 170 -17.72 9.15 -14.56
N GLU A 171 -18.28 9.05 -13.36
CA GLU A 171 -18.92 10.18 -12.68
C GLU A 171 -17.94 11.34 -12.43
N THR A 172 -16.70 11.01 -12.06
CA THR A 172 -15.63 11.99 -11.81
C THR A 172 -15.14 12.69 -13.09
N LEU A 173 -15.08 11.98 -14.22
CA LEU A 173 -14.75 12.56 -15.52
C LEU A 173 -15.84 13.53 -16.00
N GLY A 174 -17.09 13.24 -15.63
CA GLY A 174 -18.25 14.05 -15.98
C GLY A 174 -18.76 13.78 -17.39
N LYS A 175 -19.50 14.75 -17.93
CA LYS A 175 -20.22 14.62 -19.19
C LYS A 175 -19.76 15.66 -20.21
N GLU A 176 -19.70 15.25 -21.47
CA GLU A 176 -19.59 16.13 -22.63
C GLU A 176 -20.98 16.44 -23.21
N THR A 177 -21.10 17.60 -23.86
CA THR A 177 -22.34 17.96 -24.59
C THR A 177 -22.17 17.54 -26.04
N ILE A 178 -23.11 16.74 -26.53
CA ILE A 178 -23.18 16.33 -27.92
C ILE A 178 -24.42 16.95 -28.58
N ASP A 179 -24.26 17.35 -29.84
CA ASP A 179 -25.35 17.86 -30.66
C ASP A 179 -25.93 16.73 -31.50
N MET A 180 -27.20 16.41 -31.28
CA MET A 180 -27.94 15.39 -32.00
C MET A 180 -28.77 16.03 -33.11
N PHE A 181 -28.52 15.58 -34.34
CA PHE A 181 -29.26 16.00 -35.53
C PHE A 181 -30.16 14.86 -35.98
N ASN A 182 -31.46 14.97 -35.71
CA ASN A 182 -32.46 14.01 -36.18
C ASN A 182 -33.08 14.53 -37.47
N THR A 183 -32.86 13.81 -38.57
CA THR A 183 -33.51 14.06 -39.86
C THR A 183 -34.62 13.05 -40.07
N SER A 184 -35.87 13.51 -40.17
CA SER A 184 -37.01 12.66 -40.54
C SER A 184 -37.41 12.93 -41.99
N ASP A 185 -37.45 11.87 -42.81
CA ASP A 185 -37.98 11.87 -44.18
C ASP A 185 -39.27 11.06 -44.20
N THR A 186 -40.41 11.75 -44.18
CA THR A 186 -41.72 11.10 -44.20
C THR A 186 -42.23 11.05 -45.64
N ARG A 187 -42.36 9.84 -46.18
CA ARG A 187 -42.81 9.59 -47.56
C ARG A 187 -44.29 9.18 -47.60
N GLY A 188 -45.18 10.17 -47.63
CA GLY A 188 -46.60 10.04 -47.95
C GLY A 188 -46.92 10.59 -49.35
N ALA A 189 -48.15 11.08 -49.56
CA ALA A 189 -48.58 11.70 -50.83
C ALA A 189 -47.79 12.97 -51.21
N GLN A 190 -47.17 13.65 -50.24
CA GLN A 190 -46.15 14.69 -50.42
C GLN A 190 -44.99 14.40 -49.48
N ARG A 191 -43.75 14.69 -49.93
CA ARG A 191 -42.53 14.48 -49.14
C ARG A 191 -42.33 15.62 -48.16
N SER A 192 -42.18 15.30 -46.89
CA SER A 192 -41.91 16.28 -45.82
C SER A 192 -40.60 15.94 -45.12
N TYR A 193 -39.78 16.96 -44.87
CA TYR A 193 -38.52 16.84 -44.13
C TYR A 193 -38.64 17.57 -42.80
N GLY A 194 -38.40 16.85 -41.70
CA GLY A 194 -38.25 17.43 -40.36
C GLY A 194 -36.79 17.43 -39.94
N LEU A 195 -36.28 18.57 -39.49
CA LEU A 195 -34.97 18.69 -38.85
C LEU A 195 -35.20 19.03 -37.38
N ASN A 196 -34.72 18.16 -36.49
CA ASN A 196 -34.76 18.40 -35.05
C ASN A 196 -33.33 18.43 -34.50
N TYR A 197 -32.98 19.50 -33.79
CA TYR A 197 -31.68 19.73 -33.18
C TYR A 197 -31.82 19.68 -31.66
N GLN A 198 -31.08 18.77 -31.03
CA GLN A 198 -31.13 18.57 -29.59
C GLN A 198 -29.72 18.49 -29.01
N LYS A 199 -29.47 19.20 -27.91
CA LYS A 199 -28.25 19.05 -27.12
C LYS A 199 -28.46 17.95 -26.08
N LEU A 200 -27.56 16.96 -26.05
CA LEU A 200 -27.63 15.83 -25.11
C LEU A 200 -26.31 15.73 -24.33
N GLY A 201 -26.38 15.31 -23.07
CA GLY A 201 -25.19 15.07 -22.25
C GLY A 201 -24.77 13.61 -22.34
N LYS A 202 -23.56 13.32 -22.84
CA LYS A 202 -22.95 11.99 -22.88
C LYS A 202 -21.83 11.92 -21.85
N GLU A 203 -21.62 10.79 -21.19
CA GLU A 203 -20.42 10.57 -20.38
C GLU A 203 -19.16 10.76 -21.22
N LEU A 204 -18.15 11.45 -20.66
CA LEU A 204 -16.91 11.72 -21.39
C LEU A 204 -16.18 10.42 -21.76
N MET A 205 -16.17 9.46 -20.84
CA MET A 205 -15.86 8.06 -21.12
C MET A 205 -16.84 7.20 -20.35
N SER A 206 -17.54 6.34 -21.07
CA SER A 206 -18.42 5.34 -20.48
C SER A 206 -17.64 4.28 -19.71
N MET A 207 -18.31 3.55 -18.82
CA MET A 207 -17.69 2.45 -18.07
C MET A 207 -17.07 1.38 -18.97
N ASP A 208 -17.64 1.14 -20.16
CA ASP A 208 -17.13 0.18 -21.14
C ASP A 208 -15.85 0.69 -21.80
N GLU A 209 -15.83 1.96 -22.23
CA GLU A 209 -14.62 2.62 -22.75
C GLU A 209 -13.48 2.63 -21.71
N LEU A 210 -13.80 2.84 -20.43
CA LEU A 210 -12.84 2.78 -19.33
C LEU A 210 -12.33 1.36 -19.05
N ALA A 211 -13.18 0.34 -19.21
CA ALA A 211 -12.81 -1.07 -18.99
C ALA A 211 -11.89 -1.63 -20.09
N VAL A 212 -12.00 -1.09 -21.30
CA VAL A 212 -11.19 -1.46 -22.48
C VAL A 212 -10.12 -0.40 -22.80
N MET A 213 -9.83 0.50 -21.85
CA MET A 213 -8.81 1.51 -22.01
C MET A 213 -7.45 0.87 -22.32
N ASP A 214 -6.74 1.44 -23.29
CA ASP A 214 -5.43 0.96 -23.73
C ASP A 214 -4.45 0.85 -22.55
N GLY A 215 -3.74 -0.27 -22.48
CA GLY A 215 -2.79 -0.57 -21.41
C GLY A 215 -1.62 0.40 -21.36
N GLY A 216 -1.34 1.13 -22.45
CA GLY A 216 -0.38 2.22 -22.52
C GLY A 216 -0.85 3.53 -21.87
N LYS A 217 -2.13 3.67 -21.52
CA LYS A 217 -2.71 4.94 -21.04
C LYS A 217 -3.12 4.90 -19.58
N CYS A 218 -3.19 6.07 -18.97
CA CYS A 218 -3.68 6.27 -17.61
C CYS A 218 -4.53 7.53 -17.53
N ILE A 219 -5.42 7.58 -16.53
CA ILE A 219 -6.16 8.79 -16.19
C ILE A 219 -5.57 9.32 -14.89
N LEU A 220 -5.07 10.56 -14.93
CA LEU A 220 -4.56 11.25 -13.76
C LEU A 220 -5.54 12.35 -13.35
N GLN A 221 -5.96 12.29 -12.09
CA GLN A 221 -6.73 13.33 -11.43
C GLN A 221 -5.87 13.96 -10.35
N LEU A 222 -5.72 15.27 -10.41
CA LEU A 222 -5.07 16.07 -9.37
C LEU A 222 -6.09 17.00 -8.74
N ARG A 223 -5.93 17.28 -7.45
CA ARG A 223 -6.79 18.25 -6.75
C ARG A 223 -6.79 19.60 -7.45
N GLY A 224 -7.99 20.13 -7.70
CA GLY A 224 -8.19 21.46 -8.27
C GLY A 224 -8.12 21.55 -9.79
N VAL A 225 -7.88 20.43 -10.49
CA VAL A 225 -7.90 20.38 -11.97
C VAL A 225 -8.80 19.26 -12.46
N ARG A 226 -9.23 19.36 -13.72
CA ARG A 226 -9.98 18.29 -14.38
C ARG A 226 -9.07 17.07 -14.60
N PRO A 227 -9.59 15.84 -14.52
CA PRO A 227 -8.82 14.66 -14.89
C PRO A 227 -8.37 14.74 -16.35
N PHE A 228 -7.20 14.19 -16.64
CA PHE A 228 -6.67 14.12 -17.99
C PHE A 228 -6.16 12.72 -18.32
N LEU A 229 -6.36 12.33 -19.57
CA LEU A 229 -5.83 11.11 -20.15
C LEU A 229 -4.36 11.35 -20.54
N SER A 230 -3.47 10.48 -20.09
CA SER A 230 -2.03 10.54 -20.36
C SER A 230 -1.50 9.17 -20.78
N GLU A 231 -0.36 9.16 -21.46
CA GLU A 231 0.42 7.94 -21.69
C GLU A 231 1.17 7.55 -20.41
N LYS A 232 1.32 6.24 -20.18
CA LYS A 232 2.16 5.69 -19.12
C LYS A 232 3.63 5.94 -19.45
N TYR A 233 4.43 6.11 -18.40
CA TYR A 233 5.86 6.32 -18.56
C TYR A 233 6.53 5.02 -19.01
N ASP A 234 7.26 5.09 -20.13
CA ASP A 234 8.06 3.98 -20.64
C ASP A 234 9.35 3.85 -19.81
N ILE A 235 9.42 2.77 -19.02
CA ILE A 235 10.51 2.50 -18.10
C ILE A 235 11.87 2.39 -18.80
N THR A 236 11.90 1.98 -20.07
CA THR A 236 13.15 1.83 -20.85
C THR A 236 13.85 3.16 -21.08
N LYS A 237 13.10 4.27 -21.04
CA LYS A 237 13.62 5.63 -21.19
C LYS A 237 14.18 6.19 -19.89
N HIS A 238 14.00 5.50 -18.76
CA HIS A 238 14.52 5.97 -17.48
C HIS A 238 16.06 5.95 -17.48
N PRO A 239 16.75 7.02 -17.02
CA PRO A 239 18.22 7.07 -17.01
C PRO A 239 18.89 5.90 -16.26
N GLN A 240 18.16 5.35 -15.29
CA GLN A 240 18.60 4.25 -14.42
C GLN A 240 18.10 2.87 -14.89
N TYR A 241 17.45 2.76 -16.07
CA TYR A 241 16.89 1.49 -16.56
C TYR A 241 17.94 0.36 -16.62
N LYS A 242 19.21 0.71 -16.90
CA LYS A 242 20.34 -0.22 -16.96
C LYS A 242 20.62 -1.03 -15.67
N TYR A 243 20.05 -0.61 -14.54
CA TYR A 243 20.20 -1.29 -13.25
C TYR A 243 19.04 -2.22 -12.91
N LEU A 244 18.00 -2.30 -13.76
CA LEU A 244 16.88 -3.20 -13.55
C LEU A 244 17.19 -4.60 -14.08
N SER A 245 16.52 -5.59 -13.51
CA SER A 245 16.52 -6.98 -13.99
C SER A 245 15.98 -7.12 -15.41
N ASP A 246 15.09 -6.21 -15.82
CA ASP A 246 14.50 -6.18 -17.16
C ASP A 246 15.54 -5.84 -18.24
N PHE A 247 16.55 -5.04 -17.89
CA PHE A 247 17.65 -4.70 -18.80
C PHE A 247 18.69 -5.84 -18.87
N ASP A 248 19.09 -6.38 -17.71
CA ASP A 248 19.98 -7.53 -17.60
C ASP A 248 19.56 -8.41 -16.43
N LYS A 249 19.33 -9.70 -16.68
CA LYS A 249 18.97 -10.70 -15.64
C LYS A 249 19.98 -10.77 -14.51
N ARG A 250 21.24 -10.37 -14.74
CA ARG A 250 22.28 -10.29 -13.70
C ARG A 250 21.99 -9.27 -12.61
N ASN A 251 21.13 -8.28 -12.89
CA ASN A 251 20.69 -7.29 -11.90
C ASN A 251 19.57 -7.81 -10.99
N THR A 252 19.10 -9.05 -11.18
CA THR A 252 18.04 -9.62 -10.34
C THR A 252 18.54 -9.72 -8.90
N PHE A 253 17.82 -9.05 -7.99
CA PHE A 253 18.14 -9.10 -6.57
C PHE A 253 17.65 -10.42 -5.98
N ASP A 254 18.58 -11.23 -5.49
CA ASP A 254 18.33 -12.52 -4.87
C ASP A 254 18.38 -12.36 -3.35
N ILE A 255 17.18 -12.25 -2.75
CA ILE A 255 16.99 -12.01 -1.32
C ILE A 255 17.55 -13.18 -0.50
N GLU A 256 17.29 -14.43 -0.92
CA GLU A 256 17.75 -15.62 -0.22
C GLU A 256 19.28 -15.67 -0.17
N LYS A 257 19.93 -15.36 -1.29
CA LYS A 257 21.39 -15.28 -1.37
C LYS A 257 21.96 -14.11 -0.56
N TYR A 258 21.26 -12.98 -0.49
CA TYR A 258 21.69 -11.82 0.30
C TYR A 258 21.58 -12.08 1.81
N LEU A 259 20.51 -12.74 2.24
CA LEU A 259 20.29 -13.10 3.65
C LEU A 259 21.03 -14.38 4.06
N SER A 260 21.54 -15.16 3.09
CA SER A 260 22.30 -16.37 3.38
C SER A 260 23.59 -16.06 4.11
N THR A 261 23.67 -16.50 5.37
CA THR A 261 24.90 -16.53 6.18
C THR A 261 25.83 -17.68 5.79
N LYS A 262 25.52 -18.45 4.72
CA LYS A 262 26.41 -19.51 4.24
C LYS A 262 27.69 -18.88 3.68
N LEU A 263 28.79 -19.09 4.40
CA LEU A 263 30.15 -18.81 3.94
C LEU A 263 30.33 -19.42 2.55
N LYS A 264 30.78 -18.62 1.59
CA LYS A 264 31.24 -19.08 0.28
C LYS A 264 32.75 -19.17 0.34
N PRO A 265 33.32 -20.32 0.71
CA PRO A 265 34.77 -20.47 0.76
C PRO A 265 35.33 -20.24 -0.64
N LYS A 266 36.30 -19.33 -0.76
CA LYS A 266 37.11 -19.22 -1.98
C LYS A 266 38.08 -20.41 -2.03
N PRO A 267 38.48 -20.88 -3.22
CA PRO A 267 39.38 -22.03 -3.36
C PRO A 267 40.69 -21.92 -2.58
N ASP A 268 41.17 -20.70 -2.36
CA ASP A 268 42.46 -20.41 -1.72
C ASP A 268 42.33 -19.89 -0.27
N GLU A 269 41.12 -19.81 0.30
CA GLU A 269 40.93 -19.39 1.70
C GLU A 269 41.03 -20.58 2.65
N VAL A 270 42.01 -20.52 3.55
CA VAL A 270 42.19 -21.48 4.66
C VAL A 270 41.24 -21.07 5.79
N TYR A 271 40.39 -21.98 6.24
CA TYR A 271 39.49 -21.76 7.38
C TYR A 271 39.71 -22.81 8.45
N ASP A 272 39.67 -22.39 9.71
CA ASP A 272 39.65 -23.30 10.85
C ASP A 272 38.24 -23.88 10.99
N VAL A 273 38.12 -25.19 10.74
CA VAL A 273 36.88 -25.93 10.95
C VAL A 273 36.91 -26.48 12.37
N TYR A 274 35.98 -26.02 13.20
CA TYR A 274 35.75 -26.57 14.53
C TYR A 274 34.54 -27.49 14.46
N GLU A 275 34.77 -28.81 14.50
CA GLU A 275 33.71 -29.78 14.75
C GLU A 275 33.40 -29.75 16.26
N ILE A 276 32.21 -29.24 16.61
CA ILE A 276 31.71 -29.30 17.98
C ILE A 276 30.75 -30.49 18.05
N ASP A 277 31.21 -31.58 18.65
CA ASP A 277 30.40 -32.77 18.90
C ASP A 277 29.49 -32.49 20.12
N LEU A 278 28.20 -32.21 19.86
CA LEU A 278 27.23 -31.85 20.90
C LEU A 278 26.67 -33.08 21.66
N THR A 279 27.34 -34.23 21.61
CA THR A 279 26.84 -35.48 22.20
C THR A 279 27.20 -35.71 23.67
N GLU A 280 27.95 -34.84 24.34
CA GLU A 280 28.39 -35.10 25.73
C GLU A 280 27.75 -34.26 26.84
N ASP A 281 26.76 -33.38 26.56
CA ASP A 281 26.10 -32.57 27.63
C ASP A 281 24.74 -33.12 28.10
N THR A 282 24.47 -34.42 27.95
CA THR A 282 23.29 -35.07 28.59
C THR A 282 23.59 -35.99 29.78
N GLU A 283 24.84 -36.11 30.23
CA GLU A 283 25.13 -36.86 31.46
C GLU A 283 26.18 -36.16 32.33
N THR A 284 25.75 -35.27 33.24
CA THR A 284 25.95 -35.42 34.69
C THR A 284 25.50 -34.20 35.50
N ALA A 285 24.73 -34.51 36.56
CA ALA A 285 24.35 -33.73 37.76
C ALA A 285 23.20 -32.70 37.67
#